data_AF-A0A382BPH2-F1
#
_entry.id   AF-A0A382BPH2-F1
#
_cell.length_a   1.000
_cell.length_b   1.000
_cell.length_c   1.000
_cell.angle_alpha   90.00
_cell.angle_beta   90.00
_cell.angle_gamma   90.00
#
_symmetry.space_group_name_H-M   'P 1'
#
loop_
_entity.id
_entity.type
_entity.pdbx_description
1 polymer ?
#
loop_
_entity_poly.entity_id
_entity_poly.type
_entity_poly.pdbx_seq_one_letter_code
_entity_poly.pdbx_strand_id
1 'polypeptide(L)'
;MASDSLTTTGYIKHHLQNLTYGQHPDGTWGIAHGATEAREMGFWAIHLDTMFWSVALGALFVWLFGKAARKATADTPSGWLNFVEWVVDFI
;
A
#
# COMPACT_ATOMS: atom_id res chain seq x y z
N MET A 1 -14.64 -27.12 9.03
CA MET A 1 -13.36 -26.38 8.92
C MET A 1 -13.07 -25.80 10.29
N ALA A 2 -12.13 -26.43 11.01
CA ALA A 2 -11.85 -26.08 12.40
C ALA A 2 -11.22 -24.69 12.46
N SER A 3 -11.86 -23.78 13.19
CA SER A 3 -11.24 -22.55 13.66
C SER A 3 -10.05 -22.96 14.54
N ASP A 4 -8.85 -22.93 13.96
CA ASP A 4 -7.61 -23.01 14.73
C ASP A 4 -7.72 -22.03 15.89
N SER A 5 -7.47 -22.53 17.11
CA SER A 5 -7.54 -21.73 18.31
C SER A 5 -6.66 -20.48 18.11
N LEU A 6 -7.26 -19.28 18.24
CA LEU A 6 -6.55 -18.00 18.15
C LEU A 6 -5.57 -17.88 19.31
N THR A 7 -4.44 -18.58 19.21
CA THR A 7 -3.30 -18.33 20.08
C THR A 7 -2.73 -16.97 19.67
N THR A 8 -2.40 -16.13 20.64
CA THR A 8 -1.80 -14.81 20.39
C THR A 8 -0.59 -14.93 19.46
N THR A 9 0.21 -15.98 19.63
CA THR A 9 1.36 -16.31 18.78
C THR A 9 0.96 -16.59 17.33
N GLY A 10 -0.11 -17.36 17.10
CA GLY A 10 -0.62 -17.64 15.75
C GLY A 10 -1.13 -16.38 15.05
N TYR A 11 -1.87 -15.54 15.78
CA TYR A 11 -2.37 -14.26 15.28
C TYR A 11 -1.25 -13.31 14.84
N ILE A 12 -0.20 -13.18 15.67
CA ILE A 12 0.98 -12.34 15.34
C ILE A 12 1.66 -12.86 14.07
N LYS A 13 1.89 -14.18 13.98
CA LYS A 13 2.55 -14.77 12.80
C LYS A 13 1.75 -14.56 11.51
N HIS A 14 0.42 -14.61 11.58
CA HIS A 14 -0.43 -14.34 10.43
C HIS A 14 -0.36 -12.86 9.98
N HIS A 15 -0.33 -11.90 10.92
CA HIS A 15 -0.27 -10.46 10.58
C HIS A 15 1.08 -10.00 10.05
N LEU A 16 2.14 -10.77 10.27
CA LEU A 16 3.47 -10.49 9.73
C LEU A 16 3.64 -11.03 8.29
N GLN A 17 2.59 -11.60 7.68
CA GLN A 17 2.61 -12.10 6.32
C GLN A 17 2.04 -11.07 5.36
N ASN A 18 2.74 -10.85 4.25
CA ASN A 18 2.30 -10.01 3.14
C ASN A 18 1.56 -10.82 2.08
N LEU A 19 0.61 -10.17 1.42
CA LEU A 19 -0.03 -10.69 0.21
C LEU A 19 0.98 -10.67 -0.95
N THR A 20 1.59 -11.81 -1.23
CA THR A 20 2.72 -11.93 -2.17
C THR A 20 2.28 -12.66 -3.42
N TYR A 21 2.56 -12.08 -4.59
CA TYR A 21 2.37 -12.69 -5.90
C TYR A 21 3.72 -13.00 -6.52
N GLY A 22 3.91 -14.21 -7.02
CA GLY A 22 5.18 -14.61 -7.61
C GLY A 22 5.10 -15.95 -8.31
N GLN A 23 6.25 -16.40 -8.79
CA GLN A 23 6.38 -17.70 -9.44
C GLN A 23 6.66 -18.77 -8.40
N HIS A 24 5.81 -19.79 -8.33
CA HIS A 24 6.03 -20.97 -7.51
C HIS A 24 7.17 -21.84 -8.09
N PRO A 25 7.77 -22.74 -7.28
CA PRO A 25 8.85 -23.63 -7.73
C PRO A 25 8.45 -24.57 -8.89
N ASP A 26 7.16 -24.81 -9.07
CA ASP A 26 6.59 -25.61 -10.18
C ASP A 26 6.47 -24.82 -11.50
N GLY A 27 6.86 -23.54 -11.50
CA GLY A 27 6.80 -22.63 -12.64
C GLY A 27 5.47 -21.91 -12.81
N THR A 28 4.46 -22.22 -11.99
CA THR A 28 3.16 -21.53 -12.02
C THR A 28 3.23 -20.16 -11.36
N TRP A 29 2.36 -19.24 -11.77
CA TRP A 29 2.27 -17.91 -11.16
C TRP A 29 1.02 -17.83 -10.31
N GLY A 30 1.18 -17.39 -9.06
CA GLY A 30 0.12 -17.44 -8.08
C GLY A 30 0.34 -16.50 -6.91
N ILE A 31 -0.68 -16.45 -6.05
CA ILE A 31 -0.61 -15.75 -4.77
C ILE A 31 -0.20 -16.77 -3.70
N ALA A 32 0.76 -16.40 -2.87
CA ALA A 32 1.19 -17.22 -1.76
C ALA A 32 0.09 -17.29 -0.69
N HIS A 33 -0.24 -18.51 -0.26
CA HIS A 33 -1.21 -18.76 0.81
C HIS A 33 -0.54 -18.97 2.19
N GLY A 34 0.76 -18.69 2.29
CA GLY A 34 1.50 -18.71 3.55
C GLY A 34 2.94 -18.22 3.42
N ALA A 35 3.61 -18.04 4.57
CA ALA A 35 4.99 -17.54 4.62
C ALA A 35 6.03 -18.46 3.95
N THR A 36 5.79 -19.77 3.89
CA THR A 36 6.69 -20.71 3.21
C THR A 36 6.62 -20.53 1.70
N GLU A 37 5.42 -20.51 1.12
CA GLU A 37 5.24 -20.28 -0.32
C GLU A 37 5.76 -18.90 -0.74
N ALA A 38 5.50 -17.86 0.04
CA ALA A 38 6.00 -16.51 -0.24
C ALA A 38 7.54 -16.44 -0.25
N ARG A 39 8.21 -17.26 0.56
CA ARG A 39 9.69 -17.35 0.58
C ARG A 39 10.22 -18.17 -0.59
N GLU A 40 9.51 -19.20 -0.99
CA GLU A 40 9.88 -20.08 -2.11
C GLU A 40 9.76 -19.39 -3.47
N MET A 41 8.93 -18.34 -3.59
CA MET A 41 8.81 -17.51 -4.80
C MET A 41 10.10 -16.74 -5.17
N GLY A 42 11.07 -16.67 -4.26
CA GLY A 42 12.41 -16.13 -4.53
C GLY A 42 12.40 -14.64 -4.88
N PHE A 43 13.22 -14.25 -5.87
CA PHE A 43 13.43 -12.84 -6.23
C PHE A 43 12.19 -12.19 -6.88
N TRP A 44 11.36 -12.97 -7.56
CA TRP A 44 10.16 -12.49 -8.27
C TRP A 44 8.91 -12.55 -7.39
N ALA A 45 9.06 -12.15 -6.12
CA ALA A 45 7.98 -12.06 -5.13
C ALA A 45 7.52 -10.60 -4.99
N ILE A 46 6.36 -10.27 -5.56
CA ILE A 46 5.78 -8.93 -5.52
C ILE A 46 4.76 -8.85 -4.38
N HIS A 47 5.00 -7.96 -3.41
CA HIS A 47 4.05 -7.68 -2.33
C HIS A 47 2.90 -6.79 -2.85
N LEU A 48 1.78 -7.42 -3.21
CA LEU A 48 0.63 -6.76 -3.81
C LEU A 48 -0.02 -5.76 -2.84
N ASP A 49 -0.08 -6.08 -1.56
CA ASP A 49 -0.63 -5.20 -0.52
C ASP A 49 0.11 -3.85 -0.46
N THR A 50 1.43 -3.93 -0.39
CA THR A 50 2.32 -2.78 -0.22
C THR A 50 2.38 -1.96 -1.50
N MET A 51 2.44 -2.64 -2.65
CA MET A 51 2.37 -1.98 -3.96
C MET A 51 1.04 -1.26 -4.16
N PHE A 52 -0.08 -1.89 -3.78
CA PHE A 52 -1.40 -1.27 -3.89
C PHE A 52 -1.47 0.01 -3.06
N TRP A 53 -1.09 -0.05 -1.78
CA TRP A 53 -1.12 1.15 -0.91
C TRP A 53 -0.14 2.23 -1.38
N SER A 54 1.05 1.86 -1.83
CA SER A 54 2.03 2.81 -2.36
C SER A 54 1.48 3.58 -3.57
N VAL A 55 0.96 2.87 -4.57
CA VAL A 55 0.40 3.49 -5.78
C VAL A 55 -0.88 4.28 -5.46
N ALA A 56 -1.76 3.73 -4.61
CA ALA A 56 -3.00 4.40 -4.23
C ALA A 56 -2.73 5.73 -3.51
N LEU A 57 -1.80 5.74 -2.55
CA LEU A 57 -1.44 6.95 -1.81
C LEU A 57 -0.70 7.96 -2.71
N GLY A 58 0.19 7.50 -3.59
CA GLY A 58 0.84 8.38 -4.56
C GLY A 58 -0.16 9.02 -5.53
N ALA A 59 -1.10 8.24 -6.05
CA ALA A 59 -2.17 8.74 -6.92
C ALA A 59 -3.10 9.72 -6.17
N LEU A 60 -3.45 9.41 -4.92
CA LEU A 60 -4.24 10.28 -4.06
C LEU A 60 -3.54 11.62 -3.82
N PHE A 61 -2.23 11.58 -3.53
CA PHE A 61 -1.40 12.78 -3.36
C PHE A 61 -1.43 13.66 -4.61
N VAL A 62 -1.11 13.09 -5.79
CA VAL A 62 -1.11 13.84 -7.06
C VAL A 62 -2.50 14.39 -7.37
N TRP A 63 -3.56 13.62 -7.10
CA TRP A 63 -4.93 14.07 -7.32
C TRP A 63 -5.33 15.23 -6.41
N LEU A 64 -5.00 15.15 -5.12
CA LEU A 64 -5.30 16.18 -4.12
C LEU A 64 -4.57 17.51 -4.42
N PHE A 65 -3.27 17.45 -4.69
CA PHE A 65 -2.46 18.62 -5.03
C PHE A 65 -2.81 19.15 -6.42
N GLY A 66 -3.07 18.27 -7.39
CA GLY A 66 -3.55 18.66 -8.72
C GLY A 66 -4.89 19.40 -8.67
N LYS A 67 -5.80 19.02 -7.76
CA LYS A 67 -7.06 19.73 -7.54
C LYS A 67 -6.85 21.11 -6.93
N ALA A 68 -5.89 21.27 -6.01
CA ALA A 68 -5.53 22.56 -5.45
C ALA A 68 -4.88 23.46 -6.51
N ALA A 69 -3.90 22.95 -7.27
CA ALA A 69 -3.20 23.70 -8.31
C ALA A 69 -4.16 24.23 -9.40
N ARG A 70 -5.16 23.44 -9.80
CA ARG A 70 -6.18 23.88 -10.77
C ARG A 70 -7.13 24.97 -10.24
N LYS A 71 -7.22 25.11 -8.92
CA LYS A 71 -8.07 26.11 -8.24
C LYS A 71 -7.26 27.25 -7.63
N ALA A 72 -5.94 27.26 -7.82
CA ALA A 72 -5.07 28.27 -7.26
C ALA A 72 -5.39 29.65 -7.86
N THR A 73 -5.46 30.65 -7.00
CA THR A 73 -5.78 32.04 -7.33
C THR A 73 -4.81 32.96 -6.59
N ALA A 74 -4.49 34.12 -7.15
CA ALA A 74 -3.62 35.11 -6.49
C ALA A 74 -4.32 35.91 -5.36
N ASP A 75 -5.64 35.78 -5.24
CA ASP A 75 -6.41 36.35 -4.14
C ASP A 75 -6.18 35.59 -2.83
N THR A 76 -6.70 36.10 -1.71
CA THR A 76 -6.56 35.48 -0.39
C THR A 76 -7.05 34.02 -0.39
N PRO A 77 -6.16 33.02 -0.20
CA PRO A 77 -6.51 31.61 -0.24
C PRO A 77 -7.40 31.24 0.95
N SER A 78 -8.33 30.28 0.76
CA SER A 78 -9.19 29.79 1.85
C SER A 78 -9.38 28.27 1.82
N GLY A 79 -9.63 27.69 2.99
CA GLY A 79 -9.92 26.27 3.16
C GLY A 79 -8.80 25.34 2.69
N TRP A 80 -9.11 24.45 1.74
CA TRP A 80 -8.18 23.45 1.20
C TRP A 80 -6.97 24.07 0.48
N LEU A 81 -7.16 25.18 -0.24
CA LEU A 81 -6.07 25.84 -0.94
C LEU A 81 -5.05 26.42 0.04
N ASN A 82 -5.51 27.10 1.10
CA ASN A 82 -4.65 27.64 2.15
C ASN A 82 -3.83 26.56 2.87
N PHE A 83 -4.42 25.39 3.14
CA PHE A 83 -3.68 24.28 3.74
C PHE A 83 -2.60 23.76 2.81
N VAL A 84 -2.90 23.58 1.51
CA VAL A 84 -1.93 23.11 0.53
C VAL A 84 -0.81 24.12 0.33
N GLU A 85 -1.12 25.41 0.22
CA GLU A 85 -0.13 26.48 0.12
C GLU A 85 0.77 26.52 1.36
N TRP A 86 0.21 26.44 2.56
CA TRP A 86 1.01 26.37 3.79
C TRP A 86 1.96 25.17 3.83
N VAL A 87 1.52 23.99 3.40
CA VAL A 87 2.40 22.80 3.31
C VAL A 87 3.50 22.99 2.28
N VAL A 88 3.21 23.62 1.14
CA VAL A 88 4.20 23.89 0.08
C VAL A 88 5.21 24.93 0.54
N ASP A 89 4.77 26.00 1.19
CA ASP A 89 5.65 27.05 1.73
C ASP A 89 6.57 26.53 2.86
N PHE A 90 6.15 25.48 3.57
CA PHE A 90 6.95 24.85 4.61
C PHE A 90 8.12 24.01 4.06
N ILE A 91 7.98 23.43 2.86
CA ILE A 91 8.97 22.53 2.23
C ILE A 91 10.09 23.33 1.58
#